data_AF-A0A1C5F5Y2-F1
#
_entry.id   AF-A0A1C5F5Y2-F1
#
_cell.length_a   1.000
_cell.length_b   1.000
_cell.length_c   1.000
_cell.angle_alpha   90.00
_cell.angle_beta   90.00
_cell.angle_gamma   90.00
#
_symmetry.space_group_name_H-M   'P 1'
#
loop_
_entity.id
_entity.type
_entity.pdbx_description
1 polymer ?
#
loop_
_entity_poly.entity_id
_entity_poly.type
_entity_poly.pdbx_seq_one_letter_code
_entity_poly.pdbx_strand_id
1 'polypeptide(L)'
;MRVSVALFTADLRVHDNPVLRAALREAERVVPLFVVDTGISRTGFAVPNRAAFLADSLAGLDTALRARGGRLVVRTGDVVEETCRVAAETGAGTVHVAGGAS
;
A
#
# COMPACT_ATOMS: atom_id res chain seq x y z
N MET A 1 -17.72 -9.79 8.90
CA MET A 1 -16.41 -9.17 9.15
C MET A 1 -16.11 -8.23 8.00
N ARG A 2 -15.99 -6.92 8.25
CA ARG A 2 -15.66 -5.94 7.19
C ARG A 2 -14.16 -5.88 6.96
N VAL A 3 -13.77 -5.86 5.70
CA VAL A 3 -12.37 -5.73 5.25
C VAL A 3 -12.24 -4.45 4.43
N SER A 4 -11.15 -3.72 4.63
CA SER A 4 -10.77 -2.57 3.79
C SER A 4 -9.32 -2.72 3.33
N VAL A 5 -9.00 -2.13 2.19
CA VAL A 5 -7.62 -2.01 1.70
C VAL A 5 -7.09 -0.62 2.03
N ALA A 6 -5.88 -0.53 2.58
CA ALA A 6 -5.14 0.71 2.70
C ALA A 6 -4.02 0.72 1.66
N LEU A 7 -4.22 1.45 0.56
CA LEU A 7 -3.27 1.55 -0.54
C LEU A 7 -2.21 2.62 -0.23
N PHE A 8 -0.97 2.16 -0.08
CA PHE A 8 0.23 2.98 0.05
C PHE A 8 0.75 3.37 -1.32
N THR A 9 1.14 4.64 -1.45
CA THR A 9 1.72 5.22 -2.68
C THR A 9 3.06 5.88 -2.36
N ALA A 10 3.08 7.14 -1.92
CA ALA A 10 4.31 7.83 -1.54
C ALA A 10 4.59 7.80 -0.03
N ASP A 11 3.54 7.69 0.79
CA ASP A 11 3.64 7.81 2.24
C ASP A 11 3.84 6.47 2.95
N LEU A 12 5.07 5.95 2.94
CA LEU A 12 5.43 4.62 3.44
C LEU A 12 5.67 4.60 4.96
N ARG A 13 4.68 5.01 5.75
CA ARG A 13 4.77 5.04 7.21
C ARG A 13 3.48 4.58 7.89
N VAL A 14 3.60 4.06 9.11
CA VAL A 14 2.45 3.67 9.95
C VAL A 14 1.94 4.84 10.80
N HIS A 15 2.86 5.65 11.32
CA HIS A 15 2.53 6.76 12.20
C HIS A 15 1.98 7.94 11.42
N ASP A 16 0.92 8.57 11.96
CA ASP A 16 0.28 9.74 11.35
C ASP A 16 -0.05 9.53 9.86
N ASN A 17 -0.59 8.33 9.57
CA ASN A 17 -1.03 7.96 8.23
C ASN A 17 -2.57 8.03 8.16
N PRO A 18 -3.14 9.04 7.48
CA PRO A 18 -4.58 9.21 7.40
C PRO A 18 -5.28 8.08 6.64
N VAL A 19 -4.62 7.44 5.67
CA VAL A 19 -5.15 6.30 4.92
C VAL A 19 -5.36 5.11 5.83
N LEU A 20 -4.34 4.75 6.62
CA LEU A 20 -4.46 3.69 7.61
C LEU A 20 -5.53 4.01 8.66
N ARG A 21 -5.58 5.26 9.12
CA ARG A 21 -6.57 5.69 10.12
C ARG A 21 -8.00 5.60 9.60
N ALA A 22 -8.24 5.97 8.34
CA ALA A 22 -9.54 5.84 7.70
C ALA A 22 -9.93 4.36 7.54
N ALA A 23 -9.02 3.52 7.04
CA ALA A 23 -9.22 2.09 6.86
C ALA A 23 -9.60 1.36 8.15
N LEU A 24 -8.89 1.67 9.25
CA LEU A 24 -9.15 1.11 10.58
C LEU A 24 -10.48 1.57 11.20
N ARG A 25 -11.03 2.71 10.78
CA ARG A 25 -12.33 3.19 11.27
C ARG A 25 -13.50 2.47 10.61
N GLU A 26 -13.34 2.02 9.37
CA GLU A 26 -14.43 1.45 8.57
C GLU A 26 -14.46 -0.09 8.56
N ALA A 27 -13.36 -0.74 8.94
CA ALA A 27 -13.23 -2.20 8.86
C ALA A 27 -12.57 -2.81 10.11
N GLU A 28 -12.90 -4.07 10.37
CA GLU A 28 -12.30 -4.87 11.45
C GLU A 28 -10.94 -5.45 11.02
N ARG A 29 -10.72 -5.60 9.71
CA ARG A 29 -9.46 -6.01 9.11
C ARG A 29 -9.06 -5.02 8.03
N VAL A 30 -7.79 -4.64 8.06
CA VAL A 30 -7.17 -3.78 7.06
C VAL A 30 -6.12 -4.60 6.33
N VAL A 31 -6.09 -4.47 5.00
CA VAL A 31 -5.07 -5.03 4.12
C VAL A 31 -4.14 -3.90 3.69
N PRO A 32 -2.95 -3.76 4.29
CA PRO A 32 -1.94 -2.81 3.82
C PRO A 32 -1.40 -3.26 2.46
N LEU A 33 -1.62 -2.48 1.42
CA LEU A 33 -1.22 -2.81 0.05
C LEU A 33 -0.27 -1.75 -0.50
N PHE A 34 0.81 -2.19 -1.15
CA PHE A 34 1.63 -1.37 -2.03
C PHE A 34 1.71 -2.04 -3.41
N VAL A 35 1.54 -1.26 -4.48
CA VAL A 35 1.70 -1.77 -5.85
C VAL A 35 2.90 -1.10 -6.50
N VAL A 36 3.88 -1.92 -6.89
CA VAL A 36 5.01 -1.48 -7.71
C VAL A 36 4.50 -1.28 -9.14
N ASP A 37 4.34 -0.01 -9.53
CA ASP A 37 3.84 0.38 -10.84
C ASP A 37 4.90 0.13 -11.93
N THR A 38 4.59 -0.79 -12.85
CA THR A 38 5.46 -1.11 -13.99
C THR A 38 5.44 -0.03 -15.08
N GLY A 39 4.38 0.78 -15.17
CA GLY A 39 4.26 1.92 -16.07
C GLY A 39 5.23 3.04 -15.72
N ILE A 40 5.34 3.40 -14.44
CA ILE A 40 6.33 4.38 -13.94
C ILE A 40 7.76 3.85 -14.08
N SER A 41 7.96 2.55 -13.89
CA SER A 41 9.28 1.92 -14.05
C SER A 41 9.80 2.02 -15.50
N ARG A 42 8.89 2.04 -16.49
CA ARG A 42 9.24 2.15 -17.92
C ARG A 42 9.56 3.56 -18.42
N THR A 43 9.20 4.61 -17.67
CA THR A 43 9.45 6.01 -18.08
C THR A 43 10.85 6.53 -17.70
N GLY A 44 11.75 5.65 -17.26
CA GLY A 44 13.16 6.01 -17.01
C GLY A 44 13.45 6.63 -15.64
N PHE A 45 12.48 6.65 -14.73
CA PHE A 45 12.66 7.12 -13.35
C PHE A 45 13.33 6.09 -12.42
N ALA A 46 13.65 4.89 -12.92
CA ALA A 46 14.33 3.83 -12.20
C ALA A 46 15.84 4.09 -12.09
N VAL A 47 16.23 5.16 -11.38
CA VAL A 47 17.62 5.35 -10.93
C VAL A 47 17.89 4.27 -9.87
N PRO A 48 18.98 3.47 -9.97
CA PRO A 48 19.23 2.34 -9.05
C PRO A 48 19.11 2.70 -7.55
N ASN A 49 19.56 3.90 -7.18
CA ASN A 49 19.48 4.40 -5.80
C ASN A 49 18.03 4.56 -5.30
N ARG A 50 17.09 4.90 -6.19
CA ARG A 50 15.67 5.03 -5.83
C ARG A 50 15.00 3.68 -5.60
N ALA A 51 15.37 2.66 -6.38
CA ALA A 51 14.86 1.31 -6.21
C ALA A 51 15.33 0.69 -4.88
N ALA A 52 16.60 0.84 -4.55
CA ALA A 52 17.15 0.41 -3.26
C ALA A 52 16.47 1.14 -2.09
N PHE A 53 16.36 2.47 -2.16
CA PHE A 53 15.69 3.26 -1.15
C PHE A 53 14.21 2.87 -0.96
N LEU A 54 13.49 2.60 -2.07
CA LEU A 54 12.12 2.11 -2.02
C LEU A 54 12.05 0.74 -1.33
N ALA A 55 12.92 -0.19 -1.69
CA ALA A 55 12.97 -1.52 -1.07
C ALA A 55 13.21 -1.42 0.44
N ASP A 56 14.17 -0.60 0.88
CA ASP A 56 14.44 -0.35 2.30
C ASP A 56 13.23 0.28 3.02
N SER A 57 12.57 1.23 2.37
CA SER A 57 11.37 1.88 2.90
C SER A 57 10.21 0.89 3.07
N LEU A 58 9.98 0.02 2.08
CA LEU A 58 8.96 -1.03 2.14
C LEU A 58 9.28 -2.07 3.22
N ALA A 59 10.54 -2.45 3.38
CA ALA A 59 10.97 -3.35 4.45
C ALA A 59 10.75 -2.73 5.85
N GLY A 60 11.05 -1.44 6.01
CA GLY A 60 10.78 -0.69 7.24
C GLY A 60 9.28 -0.60 7.55
N LEU A 61 8.46 -0.29 6.54
CA LEU A 61 6.99 -0.26 6.67
C LEU A 61 6.43 -1.63 7.08
N ASP A 62 6.84 -2.70 6.40
CA ASP A 62 6.38 -4.06 6.69
C ASP A 62 6.79 -4.51 8.10
N THR A 63 8.00 -4.16 8.55
CA THR A 63 8.44 -4.37 9.94
C THR A 63 7.54 -3.65 10.94
N ALA A 64 7.23 -2.36 10.68
CA ALA A 64 6.37 -1.57 11.55
C ALA A 64 4.91 -2.09 11.59
N LEU A 65 4.41 -2.64 10.48
CA LEU A 65 3.10 -3.29 10.39
C LEU A 65 3.09 -4.62 11.16
N ARG A 66 4.13 -5.46 11.02
CA ARG A 66 4.26 -6.73 11.75
C ARG A 66 4.30 -6.55 13.26
N ALA A 67 4.99 -5.52 13.74
CA ALA A 67 5.00 -5.17 15.16
C ALA A 67 3.59 -4.87 15.73
N ARG A 68 2.60 -4.65 14.86
CA ARG A 68 1.19 -4.38 15.21
C ARG A 68 0.24 -5.52 14.79
N GLY A 69 0.78 -6.67 14.41
CA GLY A 69 0.00 -7.84 13.97
C GLY A 69 -0.47 -7.81 12.52
N GLY A 70 -0.02 -6.83 11.73
CA GLY A 70 -0.29 -6.74 10.29
C GLY A 70 0.85 -7.28 9.43
N ARG A 71 0.72 -7.12 8.11
CA ARG A 71 1.78 -7.40 7.13
C ARG A 71 1.54 -6.57 5.88
N LEU A 72 2.60 -6.09 5.24
CA LEU A 72 2.50 -5.42 3.94
C LEU A 72 2.29 -6.46 2.83
N VAL A 73 1.26 -6.25 2.01
CA VAL A 73 1.06 -6.93 0.74
C VAL A 73 1.72 -6.08 -0.34
N VAL A 74 2.64 -6.68 -1.11
CA VAL A 74 3.28 -6.03 -2.25
C VAL A 74 2.85 -6.73 -3.52
N ARG A 75 2.31 -5.98 -4.48
CA ARG A 75 2.01 -6.45 -5.84
C ARG A 75 2.87 -5.69 -6.85
N THR A 76 2.91 -6.17 -8.07
CA THR A 76 3.62 -5.53 -9.18
C THR A 76 2.76 -5.61 -10.42
N GLY A 77 2.49 -4.49 -11.07
CA GLY A 77 1.57 -4.43 -12.20
C GLY A 77 0.95 -3.05 -12.37
N ASP A 78 -0.23 -3.00 -12.99
CA ASP A 78 -1.06 -1.81 -13.00
C ASP A 78 -1.68 -1.59 -11.61
N VAL A 79 -1.62 -0.37 -11.10
CA VAL A 79 -2.05 -0.04 -9.74
C VAL A 79 -3.54 -0.32 -9.55
N VAL A 80 -4.37 0.00 -10.54
CA VAL A 80 -5.82 -0.18 -10.45
C VAL A 80 -6.17 -1.66 -10.53
N GLU A 81 -5.62 -2.39 -11.50
CA GLU A 81 -5.88 -3.82 -11.67
C GLU A 81 -5.46 -4.63 -10.44
N GLU A 82 -4.25 -4.43 -9.93
CA GLU A 82 -3.75 -5.16 -8.76
C GLU A 82 -4.51 -4.79 -7.48
N THR A 83 -4.92 -3.52 -7.33
CA THR A 83 -5.75 -3.10 -6.20
C THR A 83 -7.13 -3.74 -6.23
N CYS A 84 -7.78 -3.74 -7.40
CA CYS A 84 -9.05 -4.42 -7.60
C CYS A 84 -8.95 -5.93 -7.34
N ARG A 85 -7.86 -6.56 -7.78
CA ARG A 85 -7.60 -7.98 -7.54
C ARG A 85 -7.47 -8.28 -6.05
N VAL A 86 -6.67 -7.50 -5.31
CA VAL A 86 -6.51 -7.67 -3.86
C VAL A 86 -7.82 -7.42 -3.13
N ALA A 87 -8.61 -6.43 -3.53
CA ALA A 87 -9.93 -6.20 -2.95
C ALA A 87 -10.85 -7.41 -3.14
N ALA A 88 -10.86 -8.01 -4.33
CA ALA A 88 -11.63 -9.22 -4.62
C ALA A 88 -11.14 -10.45 -3.82
N GLU A 89 -9.82 -10.68 -3.78
CA GLU A 89 -9.19 -11.79 -3.04
C GLU A 89 -9.48 -11.75 -1.53
N THR A 90 -9.64 -10.55 -0.98
CA THR A 90 -9.79 -10.33 0.47
C THR A 90 -11.23 -10.04 0.89
N GLY A 91 -12.14 -9.85 -0.07
CA GLY A 91 -13.52 -9.42 0.18
C GLY A 91 -13.62 -7.99 0.71
N ALA A 92 -12.65 -7.13 0.38
CA ALA A 92 -12.64 -5.74 0.83
C ALA A 92 -13.76 -4.93 0.15
N GLY A 93 -14.58 -4.26 0.96
CA GLY A 93 -15.68 -3.41 0.48
C GLY A 93 -15.26 -1.97 0.19
N THR A 94 -14.13 -1.54 0.73
CA THR A 94 -13.59 -0.18 0.56
C THR A 94 -12.08 -0.20 0.34
N VAL A 95 -11.60 0.77 -0.43
CA VAL A 95 -10.18 1.04 -0.66
C VAL A 95 -9.91 2.48 -0.25
N HIS A 96 -8.96 2.66 0.66
CA HIS A 96 -8.48 3.96 1.08
C HIS A 96 -7.15 4.25 0.38
N VAL A 97 -7.03 5.45 -0.17
CA VAL A 97 -5.81 5.96 -0.79
C VAL A 97 -5.66 7.43 -0.42
N ALA A 98 -4.42 7.92 -0.37
CA ALA A 98 -4.17 9.34 -0.14
C ALA A 98 -4.67 10.14 -1.36
N GLY A 99 -5.42 11.22 -1.11
CA GLY A 99 -5.65 12.22 -2.15
C GLY A 99 -4.31 12.84 -2.52
N GLY A 100 -3.90 12.75 -3.78
CA GLY A 100 -2.62 13.29 -4.23
C GLY A 100 -2.52 14.77 -3.87
N ALA A 101 -1.42 15.17 -3.22
CA ALA A 101 -1.01 16.57 -3.26
C ALA A 101 -0.45 16.81 -4.66
N SER A 102 -1.28 17.40 -5.53
CA SER A 102 -0.83 18.04 -6.77
C SER A 102 -0.11 19.34 -6.46
#